data_AF-D4DZ64-F1
#
_entry.id   AF-D4DZ64-F1
#
_cell.length_a   1.000
_cell.length_b   1.000
_cell.length_c   1.000
_cell.angle_alpha   90.00
_cell.angle_beta   90.00
_cell.angle_gamma   90.00
#
_symmetry.space_group_name_H-M   'P 1'
#
loop_
_entity.id
_entity.type
_entity.pdbx_description
1 polymer ?
#
loop_
_entity_poly.entity_id
_entity_poly.type
_entity_poly.pdbx_seq_one_letter_code
_entity_poly.pdbx_strand_id
1 'polypeptide(L)'
;MSLPENVSVILSGYPSQLYDEVLTGWRSMEFQAMTRGGVRTEKIWMNYPEGRAYSHAFAGKDYNDRSRIKRKVERWRAKYAALPSAERLAIMVALNEVDTGIL
;
A
#
# COMPACT_ATOMS: atom_id res chain seq x y z
N MET A 1 12.97 -22.42 -4.91
CA MET A 1 13.59 -21.55 -3.88
C MET A 1 12.49 -20.62 -3.38
N SER A 2 12.10 -20.69 -2.12
CA SER A 2 11.06 -19.80 -1.57
C SER A 2 11.68 -18.48 -1.11
N LEU A 3 11.03 -17.36 -1.45
CA LEU A 3 11.37 -16.06 -0.86
C LEU A 3 11.08 -16.09 0.65
N PRO A 4 11.82 -15.31 1.47
CA PRO A 4 11.48 -15.13 2.88
C PRO A 4 10.06 -14.54 3.04
N GLU A 5 9.33 -14.95 4.09
CA GLU A 5 7.93 -14.55 4.31
C GLU A 5 7.74 -13.03 4.49
N ASN A 6 8.79 -12.31 4.88
CA ASN A 6 8.78 -10.86 5.08
C ASN A 6 9.05 -10.06 3.80
N VAL A 7 9.16 -10.72 2.64
CA VAL A 7 9.43 -10.07 1.35
C VAL A 7 8.16 -10.07 0.50
N SER A 8 7.59 -8.88 0.30
CA SER A 8 6.48 -8.65 -0.63
C SER A 8 7.01 -8.26 -2.01
N VAL A 9 6.55 -8.95 -3.06
CA VAL A 9 6.93 -8.73 -4.45
C VAL A 9 5.68 -8.60 -5.31
N ILE A 10 5.72 -7.64 -6.24
CA ILE A 10 4.75 -7.48 -7.32
C ILE A 10 5.49 -7.55 -8.66
N LEU A 11 4.98 -8.34 -9.58
CA LEU A 11 5.37 -8.34 -10.99
C LEU A 11 4.21 -7.77 -11.81
N SER A 12 4.50 -6.85 -12.73
CA SER A 12 3.50 -6.20 -13.59
C SER A 12 3.84 -6.36 -15.07
N GLY A 13 2.84 -6.63 -15.91
CA GLY A 13 2.97 -6.60 -17.36
C GLY A 13 1.72 -7.14 -18.06
N TYR A 14 1.82 -7.47 -19.35
CA TYR A 14 0.71 -8.10 -20.07
C TYR A 14 0.44 -9.54 -19.60
N PRO A 15 -0.80 -10.05 -19.77
CA PRO A 15 -1.11 -11.46 -19.54
C PRO A 15 -0.07 -12.35 -20.22
N SER A 16 0.51 -13.27 -19.43
CA SER A 16 1.64 -14.11 -19.84
C SER A 16 1.45 -15.50 -19.28
N GLN A 17 1.25 -16.47 -20.17
CA GLN A 17 1.11 -17.88 -19.79
C GLN A 17 2.34 -18.39 -19.02
N LEU A 18 3.54 -17.97 -19.42
CA LEU A 18 4.77 -18.31 -18.72
C LEU A 18 4.72 -17.89 -17.24
N TYR A 19 4.23 -16.68 -16.94
CA TYR A 19 4.16 -16.22 -15.56
C TYR A 19 3.03 -16.89 -14.79
N ASP A 20 1.91 -17.21 -15.43
CA ASP A 20 0.82 -17.95 -14.80
C ASP A 20 1.26 -19.36 -14.38
N GLU A 21 2.10 -20.02 -15.18
CA GLU A 21 2.66 -21.34 -14.85
C GLU A 21 3.77 -21.25 -13.80
N VAL A 22 4.72 -20.32 -13.95
CA VAL A 22 5.88 -20.20 -13.06
C VAL A 22 5.52 -19.65 -11.69
N LEU A 23 4.60 -18.68 -11.61
CA LEU A 23 4.19 -18.03 -10.35
C LEU A 23 2.96 -18.70 -9.74
N THR A 24 2.90 -20.03 -9.81
CA THR A 24 1.83 -20.81 -9.20
C THR A 24 1.70 -20.47 -7.71
N GLY A 25 0.49 -20.14 -7.27
CA GLY A 25 0.18 -19.75 -5.89
C GLY A 25 0.32 -18.25 -5.58
N TRP A 26 0.90 -17.45 -6.49
CA TRP A 26 0.82 -16.00 -6.37
C TRP A 26 -0.59 -15.53 -6.71
N ARG A 27 -1.09 -14.55 -5.96
CA ARG A 27 -2.34 -13.87 -6.32
C ARG A 27 -2.11 -13.08 -7.61
N SER A 28 -3.04 -13.16 -8.55
CA SER A 28 -3.01 -12.32 -9.76
C SER A 28 -4.29 -11.52 -9.95
N MET A 29 -4.20 -10.39 -10.66
CA MET A 29 -5.37 -9.67 -11.17
C MET A 29 -5.09 -9.03 -12.52
N GLU A 30 -6.13 -8.93 -13.34
CA GLU A 30 -6.12 -8.22 -14.62
C GLU A 30 -6.93 -6.93 -14.51
N PHE A 31 -6.49 -5.88 -15.19
CA PHE A 31 -7.16 -4.59 -15.22
C PHE A 31 -6.91 -3.86 -16.53
N GLN A 32 -7.83 -2.95 -16.87
CA GLN A 32 -7.67 -2.10 -18.05
C GLN A 32 -6.86 -0.85 -17.68
N ALA A 33 -5.79 -0.60 -18.43
CA ALA A 33 -4.95 0.57 -18.28
C ALA A 33 -4.91 1.38 -19.58
N MET A 34 -5.01 2.70 -19.48
CA MET A 34 -4.84 3.59 -20.62
C MET A 34 -3.35 3.75 -20.95
N THR A 35 -2.95 3.42 -22.17
CA THR A 35 -1.61 3.68 -22.69
C THR A 35 -1.64 4.76 -23.77
N ARG A 36 -0.48 5.22 -24.24
CA ARG A 36 -0.41 6.11 -25.43
C ARG A 36 -1.06 5.49 -26.67
N GLY A 37 -1.09 4.15 -26.78
CA GLY A 37 -1.70 3.42 -27.89
C GLY A 37 -3.16 3.00 -27.64
N GLY A 38 -3.81 3.55 -26.61
CA GLY A 38 -5.16 3.19 -26.18
C GLY A 38 -5.19 2.22 -25.01
N VAL A 39 -6.38 1.73 -24.70
CA VAL A 39 -6.62 0.84 -23.56
C VAL A 39 -5.94 -0.52 -23.82
N ARG A 40 -5.25 -1.04 -22.80
CA ARG A 40 -4.64 -2.37 -22.80
C ARG A 40 -5.02 -3.12 -21.54
N THR A 41 -5.09 -4.44 -21.65
CA THR A 41 -5.27 -5.33 -20.50
C THR A 41 -3.90 -5.59 -19.89
N GLU A 42 -3.69 -5.11 -18.67
CA GLU A 42 -2.51 -5.38 -17.86
C GLU A 42 -2.85 -6.46 -16.82
N LYS A 43 -1.82 -7.16 -16.35
CA LYS A 43 -1.88 -8.18 -15.30
C LYS A 43 -0.79 -7.93 -14.27
N ILE A 44 -1.11 -8.17 -13.01
CA ILE A 44 -0.14 -8.19 -11.92
C ILE A 44 -0.18 -9.52 -11.19
N TRP A 45 0.98 -9.96 -10.69
CA TRP A 45 1.17 -11.14 -9.85
C TRP A 45 1.83 -10.71 -8.54
N MET A 46 1.33 -11.20 -7.40
CA MET A 46 1.74 -10.79 -6.06
C MET A 46 1.91 -12.01 -5.14
N ASN A 47 3.02 -12.08 -4.39
CA ASN A 47 3.29 -13.17 -3.45
C ASN A 47 2.71 -12.95 -2.05
N TYR A 48 1.90 -11.91 -1.88
CA TYR A 48 1.29 -11.52 -0.62
C TYR A 48 -0.24 -11.51 -0.74
N PRO A 49 -0.98 -11.74 0.37
CA PRO A 49 -2.43 -11.74 0.35
C PRO A 49 -2.99 -10.33 0.12
N GLU A 50 -4.27 -10.26 -0.22
CA GLU A 50 -4.98 -8.98 -0.37
C GLU A 50 -4.79 -8.07 0.85
N GLY A 51 -4.51 -6.79 0.61
CA GLY A 51 -4.26 -5.80 1.65
C GLY A 51 -2.82 -5.72 2.18
N ARG A 52 -1.89 -6.59 1.75
CA ARG A 52 -0.52 -6.66 2.32
C ARG A 52 0.64 -6.06 1.50
N ALA A 53 0.34 -5.14 0.58
CA ALA A 53 1.33 -4.17 0.10
C ALA A 53 0.74 -2.77 0.11
N TYR A 54 0.51 -2.25 1.32
CA TYR A 54 0.01 -0.90 1.53
C TYR A 54 1.14 -0.05 2.10
N SER A 55 1.83 0.70 1.24
CA SER A 55 2.50 1.90 1.74
C SER A 55 1.40 2.91 2.05
N HIS A 56 1.44 3.54 3.22
CA HIS A 56 0.57 4.67 3.57
C HIS A 56 0.54 5.76 2.47
N ALA A 57 1.55 5.81 1.61
CA ALA A 57 1.62 6.66 0.42
C ALA A 57 0.44 6.48 -0.56
N PHE A 58 -0.24 5.32 -0.54
CA PHE A 58 -1.40 5.04 -1.40
C PHE A 58 -2.75 5.07 -0.67
N ALA A 59 -2.79 5.59 0.56
CA ALA A 59 -4.02 5.72 1.34
C ALA A 59 -5.08 6.57 0.60
N GLY A 60 -6.20 5.94 0.25
CA GLY A 60 -7.39 6.59 -0.32
C GLY A 60 -7.96 5.89 -1.57
N LYS A 61 -9.28 5.85 -1.68
CA LYS A 61 -10.00 5.09 -2.72
C LYS A 61 -9.96 5.72 -4.12
N ASP A 62 -9.76 7.04 -4.20
CA ASP A 62 -9.73 7.79 -5.46
C ASP A 62 -8.82 9.04 -5.35
N TYR A 63 -8.73 9.83 -6.42
CA TYR A 63 -7.88 11.04 -6.45
C TYR A 63 -8.28 12.08 -5.38
N ASN A 64 -9.58 12.29 -5.18
CA ASN A 64 -10.08 13.26 -4.21
C ASN A 64 -9.84 12.77 -2.79
N ASP A 65 -10.05 11.48 -2.54
CA ASP A 65 -9.83 10.86 -1.24
C ASP A 65 -8.34 10.85 -0.85
N ARG A 66 -7.45 10.53 -1.79
CA ARG A 66 -5.99 10.66 -1.59
C ARG A 66 -5.60 12.09 -1.27
N SER A 67 -6.15 13.08 -1.98
CA SER A 67 -5.91 14.50 -1.72
C SER A 67 -6.41 14.94 -0.34
N ARG A 68 -7.59 14.45 0.07
CA ARG A 68 -8.18 14.69 1.41
C ARG A 68 -7.30 14.09 2.51
N ILE A 69 -6.84 12.86 2.36
CA ILE A 69 -5.95 12.17 3.31
C ILE A 69 -4.61 12.91 3.39
N LYS A 70 -4.00 13.28 2.26
CA LYS A 70 -2.76 14.06 2.22
C LYS A 70 -2.87 15.37 3.02
N ARG A 71 -3.96 16.13 2.82
CA ARG A 71 -4.22 17.36 3.59
C ARG A 71 -4.45 17.08 5.08
N LYS A 72 -5.08 15.96 5.44
CA LYS A 72 -5.26 15.56 6.85
C LYS A 72 -3.91 15.26 7.50
N VAL A 73 -3.07 14.47 6.84
CA VAL A 73 -1.71 14.15 7.30
C VAL A 73 -0.90 15.42 7.54
N GLU A 74 -0.90 16.36 6.59
CA GLU A 74 -0.13 17.60 6.73
C GLU A 74 -0.59 18.45 7.93
N ARG A 75 -1.91 18.59 8.12
CA ARG A 75 -2.45 19.31 9.30
C ARG A 75 -2.07 18.65 10.62
N TRP A 76 -2.14 17.33 10.69
CA TRP A 76 -1.77 16.58 11.89
C TRP A 76 -0.27 16.67 12.17
N ARG A 77 0.57 16.58 11.13
CA ARG A 77 2.01 16.77 11.21
C ARG A 77 2.35 18.14 11.78
N ALA A 78 1.75 19.21 11.24
CA ALA A 78 1.98 20.58 11.71
C ALA A 78 1.59 20.75 13.19
N LYS A 79 0.43 20.21 13.59
CA LYS A 79 -0.02 20.23 15.00
C LYS A 79 0.96 19.48 15.91
N TYR A 80 1.33 18.26 15.53
CA TYR A 80 2.21 17.41 16.31
C TYR A 80 3.62 18.00 16.44
N ALA A 81 4.16 18.57 15.36
CA ALA A 81 5.47 19.21 15.37
C ALA A 81 5.54 20.44 16.28
N ALA A 82 4.42 21.14 16.50
CA ALA A 82 4.34 22.31 17.37
C ALA A 82 4.33 21.96 18.88
N LEU A 83 4.12 20.70 19.25
CA LEU A 83 4.06 20.27 20.65
C LEU A 83 5.47 20.12 21.27
N PRO A 84 5.61 20.28 22.60
CA PRO A 84 6.83 19.90 23.32
C PRO A 84 7.22 18.43 23.08
N SER A 85 8.52 18.14 23.20
CA SER A 85 9.06 16.78 22.93
C SER A 85 8.43 15.70 23.81
N ALA A 86 8.17 15.99 25.09
CA ALA A 86 7.54 15.05 26.03
C ALA A 86 6.10 14.72 25.60
N GLU A 87 5.31 15.72 25.19
CA GLU A 87 3.94 15.52 24.71
C GLU A 87 3.92 14.72 23.41
N ARG A 88 4.85 15.00 22.49
CA ARG A 88 5.01 14.21 21.27
C ARG A 88 5.25 12.73 21.58
N LEU A 89 6.13 12.42 22.53
CA LEU A 89 6.42 11.05 22.94
C LEU A 89 5.19 10.38 23.54
N ALA A 90 4.49 11.05 24.47
CA ALA A 90 3.27 10.51 25.08
C ALA A 90 2.19 10.19 24.03
N ILE A 91 1.96 11.09 23.07
CA ILE A 91 1.01 10.87 21.99
C ILE A 91 1.47 9.72 21.09
N MET A 92 2.76 9.58 20.80
CA MET A 92 3.29 8.48 19.98
C MET A 92 3.03 7.12 20.64
N VAL A 93 3.21 7.01 21.96
CA VAL A 93 2.90 5.80 22.72
C VAL A 93 1.40 5.49 22.62
N ALA A 94 0.54 6.48 22.87
CA ALA A 94 -0.91 6.30 22.77
C ALA A 94 -1.37 5.88 21.36
N LEU A 95 -0.75 6.40 20.30
CA LEU A 95 -1.04 5.97 18.92
C LEU A 95 -0.61 4.51 18.67
N ASN A 96 0.55 4.10 19.18
CA ASN A 96 1.02 2.71 19.06
C ASN A 96 0.10 1.74 19.81
N GLU A 97 -0.46 2.12 20.96
CA GLU A 97 -1.43 1.30 21.71
C GLU A 97 -2.70 1.02 20.88
N VAL A 98 -3.17 2.03 20.13
CA VAL A 98 -4.32 1.89 19.21
C VAL A 98 -4.01 0.89 18.09
N ASP A 99 -2.83 0.97 17.48
CA ASP A 99 -2.47 0.12 16.33
C ASP A 99 -2.11 -1.31 16.74
N THR A 100 -1.60 -1.51 17.95
CA THR A 100 -1.28 -2.84 18.51
C THR A 100 -2.47 -3.54 19.15
N GLY A 101 -3.60 -2.84 19.31
CA GLY A 101 -4.82 -3.39 19.91
C GLY A 101 -4.71 -3.64 21.41
N ILE A 102 -3.85 -2.89 22.12
CA ILE A 102 -3.62 -3.02 23.58
C ILE A 102 -4.66 -2.20 24.38
N LEU A 103 -5.87 -2.02 23.85
CA LEU A 103 -6.99 -1.33 24.51
C LEU A 103 -8.21 -2.24 24.64
#